data_AF-A0A2V8KYF5-F1
#
_entry.id   AF-A0A2V8KYF5-F1
#
_cell.length_a   1.000
_cell.length_b   1.000
_cell.length_c   1.000
_cell.angle_alpha   90.00
_cell.angle_beta   90.00
_cell.angle_gamma   90.00
#
_symmetry.space_group_name_H-M   'P 1'
#
loop_
_entity.id
_entity.type
_entity.pdbx_description
1 polymer ?
#
loop_
_entity_poly.entity_id
_entity_poly.type
_entity_poly.pdbx_seq_one_letter_code
_entity_poly.pdbx_strand_id
1 'polypeptide(L)'
;MELRFGIGPISGVFRGSIRLHDLRPSSEYQMTVSGSGVPGFVQGEGTIQLVPDGTGTLLHYSGDVTAGGPIASIGQRMMGGAARMIIDQFFKCVAGKLTVT
;
A
#
# COMPACT_ATOMS: atom_id res chain seq x y z
N MET A 1 7.11 -9.17 8.63
CA MET A 1 6.03 -8.41 9.29
C MET A 1 4.72 -9.18 9.18
N GLU A 2 3.80 -8.96 10.12
CA GLU A 2 2.44 -9.53 10.09
C GLU A 2 1.45 -8.40 9.82
N LEU A 3 0.55 -8.60 8.86
CA LEU A 3 -0.51 -7.69 8.46
C LEU A 3 -1.86 -8.34 8.77
N ARG A 4 -2.76 -7.59 9.40
CA ARG A 4 -4.13 -8.02 9.66
C ARG A 4 -5.09 -7.11 8.91
N PHE A 5 -5.85 -7.69 7.99
CA PHE A 5 -6.92 -6.99 7.28
C PHE A 5 -8.27 -7.42 7.85
N GLY A 6 -9.16 -6.46 8.05
CA GLY A 6 -10.53 -6.67 8.54
C GLY A 6 -11.60 -6.15 7.58
N ILE A 7 -11.30 -6.09 6.28
CA ILE A 7 -12.17 -5.48 5.27
C ILE A 7 -12.96 -6.57 4.53
N GLY A 8 -14.08 -6.99 5.10
CA GLY A 8 -15.02 -7.90 4.43
C GLY A 8 -14.34 -9.19 3.92
N PRO A 9 -14.49 -9.56 2.63
CA PRO A 9 -13.99 -10.83 2.10
C PRO A 9 -12.47 -10.91 1.93
N ILE A 10 -11.71 -9.83 2.20
CA ILE A 10 -10.24 -9.87 2.23
C ILE A 10 -9.69 -10.04 3.64
N SER A 11 -10.57 -10.23 4.63
CA SER A 11 -10.17 -10.33 6.03
C SER A 11 -9.25 -11.52 6.25
N GLY A 12 -8.23 -11.31 7.07
CA GLY A 12 -7.28 -12.36 7.43
C GLY A 12 -5.91 -11.82 7.81
N VAL A 13 -5.03 -12.77 8.10
CA VAL A 13 -3.65 -12.49 8.50
C VAL A 13 -2.73 -12.85 7.35
N PHE A 14 -1.88 -11.90 6.95
CA PHE A 14 -0.84 -12.07 5.96
C PHE A 14 0.52 -11.88 6.63
N ARG A 15 1.45 -12.80 6.38
CA ARG A 15 2.86 -12.64 6.77
C ARG A 15 3.64 -12.26 5.52
N GLY A 16 4.46 -11.23 5.63
CA GLY A 16 5.09 -10.65 4.47
C GLY A 16 6.32 -9.81 4.76
N SER A 17 6.85 -9.21 3.70
CA SER A 17 7.96 -8.30 3.71
C SER A 17 7.68 -7.08 2.83
N ILE A 18 8.26 -5.96 3.23
CA ILE A 18 8.33 -4.73 2.44
C ILE A 18 9.81 -4.44 2.24
N ARG A 19 10.20 -4.12 1.01
CA ARG A 19 11.53 -3.60 0.69
C ARG A 19 11.42 -2.28 -0.03
N LEU A 20 12.05 -1.26 0.52
CA LEU A 20 12.28 0.00 -0.16
C LEU A 20 13.59 -0.09 -0.94
N HIS A 21 13.58 0.42 -2.16
CA HIS A 21 14.72 0.45 -3.05
C HIS A 21 14.64 1.68 -3.97
N ASP A 22 15.71 1.93 -4.73
CA ASP A 22 15.84 3.10 -5.62
C ASP A 22 15.48 4.41 -4.92
N LEU A 23 16.00 4.57 -3.70
CA LEU A 23 15.77 5.71 -2.84
C LEU A 23 16.43 6.95 -3.43
N ARG A 24 15.61 7.90 -3.89
CA ARG A 24 16.02 9.26 -4.21
C ARG A 24 15.54 10.18 -3.09
N PRO A 25 16.45 10.63 -2.20
CA PRO A 25 16.08 11.47 -1.07
C PRO A 25 15.18 12.63 -1.49
N SER A 26 14.16 12.90 -0.66
CA SER A 26 13.16 13.96 -0.81
C SER A 26 12.37 14.02 -2.12
N SER A 27 12.46 13.01 -3.00
CA SER A 27 11.83 13.07 -4.33
C SER A 27 11.11 11.79 -4.72
N GLU A 28 11.72 10.62 -4.55
CA GLU A 28 11.14 9.39 -5.08
C GLU A 28 11.67 8.14 -4.35
N TYR A 29 10.83 7.12 -4.24
CA TYR A 29 11.30 5.78 -3.89
C TYR A 29 10.39 4.71 -4.47
N GLN A 30 10.96 3.52 -4.65
CA GLN A 30 10.24 2.33 -5.04
C GLN A 30 10.11 1.36 -3.88
N MET A 31 9.05 0.56 -3.93
CA MET A 31 8.66 -0.37 -2.90
C MET A 31 8.24 -1.69 -3.53
N THR A 32 8.81 -2.79 -3.07
CA THR A 32 8.28 -4.14 -3.33
C THR A 32 7.61 -4.65 -2.06
N VAL A 33 6.41 -5.19 -2.20
CA VAL A 33 5.64 -5.81 -1.13
C VAL A 33 5.36 -7.26 -1.50
N SER A 34 5.52 -8.16 -0.53
CA SER A 34 5.06 -9.54 -0.66
C SER A 34 4.37 -9.97 0.62
N GLY A 35 3.32 -10.78 0.51
CA GLY A 35 2.63 -11.32 1.66
C GLY A 35 1.84 -12.57 1.31
N SER A 36 1.78 -13.51 2.25
CA SER A 36 0.99 -14.73 2.11
C SER A 36 0.29 -15.10 3.42
N GLY A 37 -0.84 -15.78 3.31
CA GLY A 37 -1.64 -16.21 4.43
C GLY A 37 -2.75 -17.15 3.99
N VAL A 38 -3.64 -17.49 4.93
CA VAL A 38 -4.81 -18.34 4.67
C VAL A 38 -5.68 -17.80 3.52
N PRO A 39 -5.93 -16.48 3.40
CA PRO A 39 -6.74 -15.95 2.29
C PRO A 39 -6.06 -16.05 0.92
N GLY A 40 -4.74 -16.28 0.85
CA GLY A 40 -3.98 -16.33 -0.40
C GLY A 40 -2.66 -15.56 -0.30
N PHE A 41 -2.16 -15.08 -1.44
CA PHE A 41 -0.92 -14.31 -1.50
C PHE A 41 -1.08 -13.04 -2.34
N VAL A 42 -0.20 -12.08 -2.07
CA VAL A 42 -0.06 -10.82 -2.78
C VAL A 42 1.42 -10.54 -3.04
N GLN A 43 1.72 -10.04 -4.23
CA GLN A 43 2.99 -9.44 -4.60
C GLN A 43 2.68 -8.11 -5.28
N GLY A 44 3.41 -7.07 -4.93
CA GLY A 44 3.19 -5.77 -5.54
C GLY A 44 4.45 -4.94 -5.59
N GLU A 45 4.44 -4.02 -6.52
CA GLU A 45 5.44 -2.98 -6.67
C GLU A 45 4.74 -1.63 -6.67
N GLY A 46 5.41 -0.61 -6.15
CA GLY A 46 4.86 0.73 -6.11
C GLY A 46 5.93 1.78 -6.10
N THR A 47 5.56 2.94 -6.63
CA THR A 47 6.39 4.13 -6.69
C THR A 47 5.70 5.24 -5.92
N ILE A 48 6.47 5.95 -5.10
CA ILE A 48 6.04 7.17 -4.43
C ILE A 48 6.92 8.30 -4.94
N GLN A 49 6.29 9.39 -5.38
CA GLN A 49 6.96 10.62 -5.78
C GLN A 49 6.45 11.79 -4.94
N LEU A 50 7.38 12.62 -4.49
CA LEU A 50 7.15 13.80 -3.68
C LEU A 50 7.56 15.02 -4.49
N VAL A 51 6.61 15.90 -4.75
CA VAL A 51 6.81 17.11 -5.55
C VAL A 51 6.53 18.33 -4.66
N PRO A 52 7.45 19.30 -4.56
CA PRO A 52 7.17 20.56 -3.87
C PRO A 52 5.96 21.27 -4.50
N ASP A 53 5.02 21.72 -3.67
CA ASP A 53 3.82 22.43 -4.10
C ASP A 53 3.52 23.61 -3.15
N GLY A 54 4.10 24.77 -3.46
CA GLY A 54 4.01 25.96 -2.62
C GLY A 54 4.57 25.72 -1.21
N THR A 55 3.71 25.82 -0.20
CA THR A 55 4.06 25.52 1.21
C THR A 55 3.86 24.06 1.59
N GLY A 56 3.47 23.21 0.64
CA GLY A 56 3.15 21.80 0.84
C GLY A 56 3.95 20.87 -0.07
N THR A 57 3.56 19.60 -0.03
CA THR A 57 4.13 18.54 -0.85
C THR A 57 2.99 17.78 -1.52
N LEU A 58 3.00 17.75 -2.85
CA LEU A 58 2.13 16.88 -3.63
C LEU A 58 2.74 15.48 -3.69
N LEU A 59 1.97 14.47 -3.26
CA LEU A 59 2.40 13.08 -3.28
C LEU A 59 1.70 12.34 -4.41
N HIS A 60 2.48 11.85 -5.37
CA HIS A 60 2.03 10.91 -6.38
C HIS A 60 2.36 9.49 -5.97
N TYR A 61 1.45 8.57 -6.21
CA TYR A 61 1.69 7.15 -6.01
C TYR A 61 1.13 6.35 -7.18
N SER A 62 1.84 5.29 -7.53
CA SER A 62 1.39 4.27 -8.48
C SER A 62 1.83 2.91 -7.96
N GLY A 63 1.17 1.87 -8.44
CA GLY A 63 1.60 0.52 -8.11
C GLY A 63 0.79 -0.54 -8.82
N ASP A 64 1.43 -1.68 -8.99
CA ASP A 64 0.89 -2.87 -9.60
C ASP A 64 0.89 -3.99 -8.57
N VAL A 65 -0.22 -4.72 -8.51
CA VAL A 65 -0.39 -5.80 -7.54
C VAL A 65 -0.91 -7.03 -8.25
N THR A 66 -0.23 -8.14 -8.01
CA THR A 66 -0.69 -9.48 -8.36
C THR A 66 -1.15 -10.19 -7.09
N ALA A 67 -2.34 -10.77 -7.16
CA ALA A 67 -2.91 -11.59 -6.08
C ALA A 67 -3.27 -12.97 -6.62
N GLY A 68 -3.12 -13.99 -5.77
CA GLY A 68 -3.45 -15.37 -6.11
C GLY A 68 -4.04 -16.14 -4.94
N GLY A 69 -4.65 -17.28 -5.25
CA GLY A 69 -5.39 -18.10 -4.28
C GLY A 69 -6.82 -17.60 -4.06
N PRO A 70 -7.46 -17.96 -2.94
CA PRO A 70 -8.87 -17.64 -2.67
C PRO A 70 -9.20 -16.14 -2.80
N ILE A 71 -8.30 -15.26 -2.36
CA ILE A 71 -8.47 -13.80 -2.46
C ILE A 71 -8.57 -13.31 -3.91
N ALA A 72 -7.98 -13.99 -4.89
CA ALA A 72 -8.08 -13.57 -6.29
C ALA A 72 -9.52 -13.69 -6.85
N SER A 73 -10.35 -14.53 -6.24
CA SER A 73 -11.75 -14.77 -6.66
C SER A 73 -12.69 -13.60 -6.39
N ILE A 74 -12.32 -12.65 -5.52
CA ILE A 74 -13.18 -11.52 -5.14
C ILE A 74 -13.31 -10.45 -6.25
N GLY A 75 -12.45 -10.55 -7.28
CA GLY A 75 -12.47 -9.68 -8.45
C GLY A 75 -11.75 -8.34 -8.27
N GLN A 76 -11.35 -7.76 -9.40
CA GLN A 76 -10.53 -6.54 -9.48
C GLN A 76 -11.19 -5.33 -8.81
N ARG A 77 -12.51 -5.15 -8.98
CA ARG A 77 -13.24 -4.00 -8.41
C ARG A 77 -13.16 -3.96 -6.89
N MET A 78 -13.34 -5.11 -6.25
CA MET A 78 -13.34 -5.20 -4.79
C MET A 78 -11.93 -5.05 -4.22
N MET A 79 -10.94 -5.69 -4.84
CA MET A 79 -9.52 -5.49 -4.50
C MET A 79 -9.12 -4.01 -4.60
N GLY A 80 -9.46 -3.34 -5.71
CA GLY A 80 -9.16 -1.93 -5.92
C GLY A 80 -9.81 -1.02 -4.87
N GLY A 81 -11.07 -1.27 -4.52
CA GLY A 81 -11.75 -0.52 -3.46
C GLY A 81 -11.09 -0.66 -2.09
N ALA A 82 -10.71 -1.89 -1.72
CA ALA A 82 -10.01 -2.14 -0.48
C ALA A 82 -8.60 -1.52 -0.45
N ALA A 83 -7.84 -1.65 -1.55
CA ALA A 83 -6.54 -1.03 -1.69
C ALA A 83 -6.61 0.49 -1.51
N ARG A 84 -7.57 1.13 -2.18
CA ARG A 84 -7.82 2.58 -2.03
C ARG A 84 -8.14 2.96 -0.59
N MET A 85 -9.01 2.21 0.09
CA MET A 85 -9.35 2.47 1.49
C MET A 85 -8.13 2.38 2.42
N ILE A 86 -7.26 1.39 2.22
CA ILE A 86 -6.03 1.23 3.00
C ILE A 86 -5.05 2.38 2.73
N ILE A 87 -4.87 2.75 1.45
CA ILE A 87 -4.00 3.86 1.03
C ILE A 87 -4.49 5.19 1.60
N ASP A 88 -5.79 5.46 1.49
CA ASP A 88 -6.42 6.67 2.05
C ASP A 88 -6.20 6.74 3.57
N GLN A 89 -6.37 5.61 4.27
CA GLN A 89 -6.14 5.54 5.71
C GLN A 89 -4.66 5.77 6.06
N PHE A 90 -3.73 5.21 5.28
CA PHE A 90 -2.29 5.42 5.47
C PHE A 90 -1.93 6.90 5.34
N PHE A 91 -2.32 7.55 4.25
CA PHE A 91 -1.96 8.96 4.03
C PHE A 91 -2.67 9.91 5.00
N LYS A 92 -3.90 9.60 5.42
CA LYS A 92 -4.55 10.33 6.54
C LYS A 92 -3.72 10.24 7.83
N CYS A 93 -3.23 9.05 8.16
CA CYS A 93 -2.36 8.86 9.33
C CYS A 93 -1.01 9.59 9.18
N VAL A 94 -0.40 9.55 7.99
CA VAL A 94 0.85 10.26 7.70
C VAL A 94 0.65 11.77 7.84
N ALA A 95 -0.38 12.34 7.21
CA ALA A 95 -0.69 13.76 7.33
C ALA A 95 -0.88 14.17 8.80
N GLY A 96 -1.61 13.38 9.59
CA GLY A 96 -1.76 13.61 11.03
C GLY A 96 -0.43 13.59 11.81
N LYS A 97 0.52 12.75 11.41
CA LYS A 97 1.86 12.68 12.03
C LYS A 97 2.82 13.77 11.56
N LEU A 98 2.60 14.33 10.37
CA LEU A 98 3.37 15.47 9.87
C LEU A 98 2.87 16.80 10.45
N THR A 99 1.68 16.83 11.04
CA THR A 99 1.09 18.01 11.69
C THR A 99 1.61 18.19 13.12
N VAL A 100 2.92 18.04 13.33
CA VAL A 100 3.56 18.35 14.62
C VAL A 100 3.95 19.83 14.64
N THR A 101 3.44 20.51 15.66
CA THR A 101 3.79 21.85 16.15
C THR A 101 5.28 22.16 16.16
#